data_AF-A0A2V8LZU7-F1
#
_entry.id   AF-A0A2V8LZU7-F1
#
_cell.length_a   1.000
_cell.length_b   1.000
_cell.length_c   1.000
_cell.angle_alpha   90.00
_cell.angle_beta   90.00
_cell.angle_gamma   90.00
#
_symmetry.space_group_name_H-M   'P 1'
#
loop_
_entity.id
_entity.type
_entity.pdbx_description
1 polymer ?
#
loop_
_entity_poly.entity_id
_entity_poly.type
_entity_poly.pdbx_seq_one_letter_code
_entity_poly.pdbx_strand_id
1 'polypeptide(L)'
;MDPGGAFRLERNCCLAWLRSVGVVARDLGLSIPFIGGVTFHPILGFVLTMIWVVGIANAFNLIDGIDGLAAGSALFSSLVLLTVSLVQGKTMVTVVALALTGALAGFLRYNFNPASIFLGDSGSLFIGFALAALSIQGSQKASTAVAVAIPILACGLPVVDAGVTIARRFVSGKPIFQGDREHIHHMLLARGWSQRRVALVLYGVSALFGLSAMLFVNSGSGLTAVVLFVIGVAVVLAIGHLRYHEVDELRASFKRNVGERRARATNNLRLRRACQSVAAAMTIDELFTGVLEILELGEFGSATVQFSCNGQTALSERVLAAGNGSMHNVTLDQGRISWWWKCDDYKHVDVAGSSRFWTMRLPLGNRENQLGYLDLFRSFDAGPLQFDVNYLTTVFQPAVTRSAERIFENAAASTPRHLAATAK
;
A
#
# COMPACT_ATOMS: atom_id res chain seq x y z
N MET A 1 56.09 -6.14 22.49
CA MET A 1 55.04 -5.49 21.69
C MET A 1 54.60 -4.24 22.45
N ASP A 2 54.85 -3.05 21.91
CA ASP A 2 54.54 -1.77 22.56
C ASP A 2 53.01 -1.49 22.49
N PRO A 3 52.26 -1.59 23.60
CA PRO A 3 50.81 -1.35 23.61
C PRO A 3 50.46 0.09 23.20
N GLY A 4 51.37 1.04 23.42
CA GLY A 4 51.20 2.45 23.09
C GLY A 4 51.36 2.77 21.59
N GLY A 5 51.94 1.84 20.81
CA GLY A 5 52.03 1.92 19.35
C GLY A 5 50.72 1.51 18.66
N ALA A 6 50.13 0.39 19.11
CA ALA A 6 48.84 -0.10 18.60
C ALA A 6 47.71 0.92 18.85
N PHE A 7 47.62 1.46 20.07
CA PHE A 7 46.62 2.46 20.41
C PHE A 7 46.77 3.78 19.64
N ARG A 8 48.03 4.19 19.36
CA ARG A 8 48.30 5.36 18.51
C ARG A 8 47.90 5.12 17.06
N LEU A 9 48.13 3.91 16.54
CA LEU A 9 47.76 3.53 15.19
C LEU A 9 46.23 3.49 15.03
N GLU A 10 45.52 2.84 15.96
CA GLU A 10 44.05 2.79 15.99
C GLU A 10 43.43 4.19 16.05
N ARG A 11 43.95 5.06 16.93
CA ARG A 11 43.49 6.45 17.04
C ARG A 11 43.75 7.24 15.77
N ASN A 12 44.91 7.09 15.16
CA ASN A 12 45.24 7.80 13.92
C ASN A 12 44.42 7.28 12.72
N CYS A 13 44.13 5.98 12.66
CA CYS A 13 43.21 5.40 11.67
C CYS A 13 41.77 5.90 11.88
N CYS A 14 41.30 5.96 13.13
CA CYS A 14 39.99 6.51 13.47
C CYS A 14 39.88 8.00 13.12
N LEU A 15 40.90 8.81 13.43
CA LEU A 15 40.94 10.23 13.08
C LEU A 15 41.07 10.47 11.57
N ALA A 16 41.86 9.67 10.86
CA ALA A 16 41.94 9.71 9.40
C ALA A 16 40.58 9.35 8.77
N TRP A 17 39.90 8.34 9.31
CA TRP A 17 38.57 7.94 8.88
C TRP A 17 37.52 9.02 9.16
N LEU A 18 37.49 9.59 10.37
CA LEU A 18 36.60 10.71 10.72
C LEU A 18 36.84 11.92 9.81
N ARG A 19 38.09 12.16 9.39
CA ARG A 19 38.42 13.19 8.39
C ARG A 19 37.90 12.82 7.00
N SER A 20 38.07 11.57 6.54
CA SER A 20 37.55 11.12 5.24
C SER A 20 36.01 11.14 5.18
N VAL A 21 35.35 10.70 6.25
CA VAL A 21 33.88 10.77 6.41
C VAL A 21 33.41 12.21 6.54
N GLY A 22 34.12 13.05 7.29
CA GLY A 22 33.82 14.48 7.45
C GLY A 22 33.98 15.28 6.15
N VAL A 23 34.92 14.90 5.28
CA VAL A 23 35.09 15.49 3.94
C VAL A 23 33.94 15.06 3.02
N VAL A 24 33.55 13.79 3.03
CA VAL A 24 32.40 13.28 2.25
C VAL A 24 31.08 13.91 2.72
N ALA A 25 30.93 14.16 4.03
CA ALA A 25 29.77 14.80 4.62
C ALA A 25 29.65 16.30 4.28
N ARG A 26 30.78 17.01 4.10
CA ARG A 26 30.79 18.43 3.70
C ARG A 26 30.45 18.65 2.24
N ASP A 27 30.74 17.69 1.37
CA ASP A 27 30.56 17.79 -0.08
C ASP A 27 29.41 16.91 -0.62
N LEU A 28 28.48 16.48 0.25
CA LEU A 28 27.33 15.69 -0.17
C LEU A 28 26.32 16.58 -0.91
N GLY A 29 26.60 16.84 -2.19
CA GLY A 29 25.72 17.51 -3.13
C GLY A 29 24.95 16.50 -3.97
N LEU A 30 23.61 16.56 -3.93
CA LEU A 30 22.74 15.84 -4.83
C LEU A 30 22.44 16.69 -6.06
N SER A 31 23.10 16.43 -7.19
CA SER A 31 22.69 17.01 -8.46
C SER A 31 21.48 16.24 -8.98
N ILE A 32 20.29 16.82 -8.79
CA ILE A 32 19.05 16.25 -9.29
C ILE A 32 18.88 16.74 -10.74
N PRO A 33 18.69 15.83 -11.72
CA PRO A 33 18.35 16.23 -13.08
C PRO A 33 17.14 17.17 -13.05
N PHE A 34 17.22 18.30 -13.76
CA PHE A 34 16.18 19.36 -13.84
C PHE A 34 16.00 20.29 -12.61
N ILE A 35 16.57 19.97 -11.44
CA ILE A 35 16.39 20.79 -10.21
C ILE A 35 17.71 21.48 -9.77
N GLY A 36 18.87 20.95 -10.18
CA GLY A 36 20.19 21.51 -9.84
C GLY A 36 20.86 20.81 -8.65
N GLY A 37 22.00 21.34 -8.22
CA GLY A 37 22.78 20.79 -7.10
C GLY A 37 22.20 21.17 -5.74
N VAL A 38 21.68 20.19 -5.00
CA VAL A 38 21.23 20.35 -3.62
C VAL A 38 22.37 19.94 -2.69
N THR A 39 23.01 20.90 -2.03
CA THR A 39 24.00 20.59 -0.98
C THR A 39 23.29 20.25 0.32
N PHE A 40 23.56 19.07 0.87
CA PHE A 40 23.01 18.68 2.17
C PHE A 40 23.75 19.40 3.30
N HIS A 41 23.05 19.60 4.42
CA HIS A 41 23.68 20.06 5.64
C HIS A 41 24.75 19.03 6.08
N PRO A 42 25.97 19.44 6.50
CA PRO A 42 27.06 18.50 6.80
C PRO A 42 26.71 17.41 7.82
N ILE A 43 25.81 17.71 8.77
CA ILE A 43 25.30 16.73 9.74
C ILE A 43 24.53 15.60 9.04
N LEU A 44 23.68 15.94 8.06
CA LEU A 44 22.91 14.95 7.32
C LEU A 44 23.84 14.05 6.49
N GLY A 45 24.88 14.62 5.87
CA GLY A 45 25.89 13.85 5.15
C GLY A 45 26.65 12.87 6.05
N PHE A 46 26.96 13.29 7.28
CA PHE A 46 27.59 12.43 8.28
C PHE A 46 26.68 11.28 8.69
N VAL A 47 25.40 11.56 9.01
CA VAL A 47 24.41 10.56 9.39
C VAL A 47 24.18 9.55 8.27
N LEU A 48 24.04 10.00 7.02
CA LEU A 48 23.87 9.12 5.86
C LEU A 48 25.09 8.22 5.65
N THR A 49 26.30 8.75 5.84
CA THR A 49 27.53 7.95 5.75
C THR A 49 27.60 6.91 6.85
N MET A 50 27.21 7.24 8.08
CA MET A 50 27.10 6.29 9.18
C MET A 50 26.11 5.17 8.86
N ILE A 51 24.91 5.52 8.38
CA ILE A 51 23.89 4.55 7.97
C ILE A 51 24.43 3.65 6.86
N TRP A 52 25.13 4.21 5.87
CA TRP A 52 25.74 3.44 4.78
C TRP A 52 26.76 2.44 5.30
N VAL A 53 27.72 2.88 6.11
CA VAL A 53 28.81 2.01 6.61
C VAL A 53 28.27 0.92 7.51
N VAL A 54 27.43 1.26 8.48
CA VAL A 54 26.82 0.29 9.40
C VAL A 54 25.85 -0.63 8.66
N GLY A 55 25.09 -0.09 7.72
CA GLY A 55 24.14 -0.85 6.91
C GLY A 55 24.84 -1.90 6.05
N ILE A 56 25.90 -1.52 5.33
CA ILE A 56 26.66 -2.46 4.48
C ILE A 56 27.45 -3.47 5.33
N ALA A 57 28.07 -3.06 6.44
CA ALA A 57 28.74 -3.98 7.36
C ALA A 57 27.79 -5.07 7.86
N ASN A 58 26.61 -4.67 8.34
CA ASN A 58 25.59 -5.63 8.79
C ASN A 58 25.02 -6.44 7.62
N ALA A 59 24.82 -5.85 6.43
CA ALA A 59 24.32 -6.59 5.29
C ALA A 59 25.25 -7.75 4.90
N PHE A 60 26.57 -7.55 4.94
CA PHE A 60 27.54 -8.63 4.72
C PHE A 60 27.54 -9.69 5.83
N ASN A 61 27.37 -9.27 7.10
CA ASN A 61 27.22 -10.18 8.21
C ASN A 61 25.94 -11.04 8.09
N LEU A 62 24.82 -10.46 7.66
CA LEU A 62 23.54 -11.17 7.49
C LEU A 62 23.58 -12.23 6.38
N ILE A 63 24.32 -11.99 5.30
CA ILE A 63 24.47 -12.99 4.21
C ILE A 63 25.55 -14.04 4.49
N ASP A 64 26.31 -13.93 5.59
CA ASP A 64 27.31 -14.91 6.04
C ASP A 64 26.66 -16.12 6.74
N GLY A 65 25.51 -16.57 6.23
CA GLY A 65 24.77 -17.73 6.76
C GLY A 65 25.12 -19.06 6.09
N ILE A 66 25.86 -19.03 4.97
CA ILE A 66 26.30 -20.24 4.25
C ILE A 66 27.74 -20.08 3.71
N ASP A 67 28.49 -21.18 3.73
CA ASP A 67 29.85 -21.33 3.18
C ASP A 67 30.00 -20.64 1.81
N GLY A 68 30.95 -19.71 1.73
CA GLY A 68 31.33 -19.03 0.52
C GLY A 68 30.45 -17.85 0.13
N LEU A 69 29.22 -17.70 0.63
CA LEU A 69 28.30 -16.69 0.09
C LEU A 69 28.77 -15.26 0.34
N ALA A 70 29.07 -14.90 1.59
CA ALA A 70 29.52 -13.56 1.94
C ALA A 70 30.86 -13.21 1.27
N ALA A 71 31.86 -14.10 1.38
CA ALA A 71 33.18 -13.90 0.79
C ALA A 71 33.13 -13.81 -0.75
N GLY A 72 32.31 -14.63 -1.40
CA GLY A 72 32.17 -14.59 -2.86
C GLY A 72 31.39 -13.37 -3.34
N SER A 73 30.31 -12.97 -2.64
CA SER A 73 29.63 -11.70 -2.96
C SER A 73 30.57 -10.51 -2.78
N ALA A 74 31.38 -10.52 -1.71
CA ALA A 74 32.36 -9.47 -1.45
C ALA A 74 33.44 -9.41 -2.54
N LEU A 75 33.86 -10.56 -3.08
CA LEU A 75 34.81 -10.63 -4.18
C LEU A 75 34.27 -9.93 -5.43
N PHE A 76 32.99 -10.14 -5.79
CA PHE A 76 32.38 -9.41 -6.90
C PHE A 76 32.27 -7.91 -6.61
N SER A 77 31.88 -7.52 -5.39
CA SER A 77 31.84 -6.12 -4.99
C SER A 77 33.21 -5.45 -5.06
N SER A 78 34.26 -6.11 -4.58
CA SER A 78 35.63 -5.58 -4.59
C SER A 78 36.19 -5.48 -6.00
N LEU A 79 35.88 -6.43 -6.89
CA LEU A 79 36.24 -6.38 -8.31
C LEU A 79 35.61 -5.18 -9.01
N VAL A 80 34.32 -4.92 -8.76
CA VAL A 80 33.64 -3.75 -9.33
C VAL A 80 34.32 -2.46 -8.86
N LEU A 81 34.56 -2.31 -7.56
CA LEU A 81 35.23 -1.13 -7.00
C LEU A 81 36.65 -0.96 -7.53
N LEU A 82 37.39 -2.06 -7.71
CA LEU A 82 38.73 -2.08 -8.31
C LEU A 82 38.70 -1.60 -9.76
N THR A 83 37.79 -2.12 -10.59
CA THR A 83 37.66 -1.69 -11.99
C THR A 83 37.27 -0.22 -12.08
N VAL A 84 36.29 0.21 -11.27
CA VAL A 84 35.85 1.60 -11.23
C VAL A 84 37.00 2.53 -10.79
N SER A 85 37.76 2.15 -9.77
CA SER A 85 38.88 2.96 -9.28
C SER A 85 40.03 3.05 -10.28
N LEU A 86 40.27 1.99 -11.07
CA LEU A 86 41.21 2.01 -12.18
C LEU A 86 40.78 3.00 -13.27
N VAL A 87 39.52 2.95 -13.68
CA VAL A 87 38.96 3.87 -14.69
C VAL A 87 39.00 5.33 -14.22
N GLN A 88 38.76 5.57 -12.93
CA GLN A 88 38.78 6.91 -12.35
C GLN A 88 40.18 7.39 -11.91
N GLY A 89 41.23 6.57 -12.06
CA GLY A 89 42.60 6.93 -11.66
C GLY A 89 42.79 7.11 -10.14
N LYS A 90 41.98 6.44 -9.31
CA LYS A 90 42.02 6.55 -7.84
C LYS A 90 43.03 5.56 -7.24
N THR A 91 44.33 5.89 -7.32
CA THR A 91 45.43 4.98 -6.94
C THR A 91 45.28 4.33 -5.56
N MET A 92 44.94 5.11 -4.53
CA MET A 92 44.77 4.60 -3.16
C MET A 92 43.66 3.54 -3.08
N VAL A 93 42.49 3.83 -3.68
CA VAL A 93 41.34 2.92 -3.69
C VAL A 93 41.68 1.66 -4.49
N THR A 94 42.36 1.81 -5.62
CA THR A 94 42.82 0.69 -6.47
C THR A 94 43.73 -0.27 -5.71
N VAL A 95 44.74 0.22 -4.99
CA VAL A 95 45.69 -0.64 -4.26
C VAL A 95 44.96 -1.43 -3.16
N VAL A 96 44.11 -0.76 -2.38
CA VAL A 96 43.38 -1.41 -1.28
C VAL A 96 42.32 -2.38 -1.82
N ALA A 97 41.59 -2.02 -2.88
CA ALA A 97 40.61 -2.90 -3.51
C ALA A 97 41.27 -4.13 -4.16
N LEU A 98 42.46 -3.97 -4.76
CA LEU A 98 43.24 -5.08 -5.31
C LEU A 98 43.70 -6.04 -4.21
N ALA A 99 44.22 -5.51 -3.10
CA ALA A 99 44.63 -6.32 -1.95
C ALA A 99 43.44 -7.08 -1.34
N LEU A 100 42.30 -6.41 -1.15
CA LEU A 100 41.07 -7.03 -0.65
C LEU A 100 40.55 -8.12 -1.60
N THR A 101 40.54 -7.86 -2.91
CA THR A 101 40.14 -8.83 -3.94
C THR A 101 41.03 -10.06 -3.91
N GLY A 102 42.36 -9.89 -3.83
CA GLY A 102 43.32 -10.99 -3.73
C GLY A 102 43.13 -11.82 -2.45
N ALA A 103 42.95 -11.15 -1.30
CA ALA A 103 42.68 -11.81 -0.03
C ALA A 103 41.37 -12.61 -0.05
N LEU A 104 40.29 -12.04 -0.60
CA LEU A 104 39.00 -12.71 -0.74
C LEU A 104 39.09 -13.91 -1.69
N ALA A 105 39.79 -13.79 -2.83
CA ALA A 105 39.97 -14.90 -3.76
C ALA A 105 40.75 -16.06 -3.11
N GLY A 106 41.81 -15.76 -2.36
CA GLY A 106 42.58 -16.75 -1.61
C GLY A 106 41.76 -17.41 -0.49
N PHE A 107 41.03 -16.61 0.29
CA PHE A 107 40.18 -17.10 1.37
C PHE A 107 39.01 -17.96 0.85
N LEU A 108 38.40 -17.57 -0.28
CA LEU A 108 37.26 -18.27 -0.86
C LEU A 108 37.61 -19.72 -1.24
N ARG A 109 38.87 -20.01 -1.58
CA ARG A 109 39.32 -21.40 -1.82
C ARG A 109 39.10 -22.32 -0.61
N TYR A 110 39.20 -21.78 0.61
CA TYR A 110 39.04 -22.50 1.87
C TYR A 110 37.63 -22.37 2.45
N ASN A 111 36.91 -21.30 2.10
CA ASN A 111 35.57 -21.02 2.58
C ASN A 111 34.46 -21.54 1.66
N PHE A 112 34.76 -21.89 0.40
CA PHE A 112 33.77 -22.46 -0.51
C PHE A 112 33.32 -23.86 -0.06
N ASN A 113 32.02 -24.14 -0.20
CA ASN A 113 31.41 -25.36 0.35
C ASN A 113 32.09 -26.65 -0.18
N PRO A 114 32.54 -27.56 0.71
CA PRO A 114 32.40 -27.52 2.16
C PRO A 114 33.51 -26.68 2.81
N ALA A 115 33.14 -25.71 3.65
CA ALA A 115 34.11 -24.79 4.24
C ALA A 115 35.06 -25.49 5.21
N SER A 116 36.36 -25.22 5.04
CA SER A 116 37.41 -25.59 5.99
C SER A 116 37.71 -24.48 7.00
N ILE A 117 37.44 -23.22 6.60
CA ILE A 117 37.62 -22.03 7.44
C ILE A 117 36.35 -21.18 7.31
N PHE A 118 35.74 -20.84 8.44
CA PHE A 118 34.60 -19.92 8.51
C PHE A 118 35.06 -18.47 8.54
N LEU A 119 34.25 -17.59 7.94
CA LEU A 119 34.53 -16.15 7.91
C LEU A 119 34.30 -15.51 9.28
N GLY A 120 33.17 -15.87 9.91
CA GLY A 120 32.79 -15.40 11.24
C GLY A 120 32.39 -13.92 11.26
N ASP A 121 31.87 -13.47 12.40
CA ASP A 121 31.38 -12.10 12.55
C ASP A 121 32.47 -11.05 12.33
N SER A 122 33.68 -11.32 12.83
CA SER A 122 34.82 -10.41 12.65
C SER A 122 35.18 -10.23 11.17
N GLY A 123 35.17 -11.32 10.38
CA GLY A 123 35.50 -11.26 8.97
C GLY A 123 34.42 -10.57 8.14
N SER A 124 33.16 -10.94 8.34
CA SER A 124 32.03 -10.39 7.57
C SER A 124 31.80 -8.90 7.85
N LEU A 125 31.87 -8.45 9.10
CA LEU A 125 31.78 -7.04 9.46
C LEU A 125 32.96 -6.23 8.91
N PHE A 126 34.20 -6.76 8.99
CA PHE A 126 35.37 -6.10 8.43
C PHE A 126 35.26 -5.93 6.91
N ILE A 127 34.86 -6.98 6.18
CA ILE A 127 34.68 -6.94 4.73
C ILE A 127 33.64 -5.90 4.35
N GLY A 128 32.46 -5.92 5.00
CA GLY A 128 31.41 -4.95 4.70
C GLY A 128 31.83 -3.51 5.02
N PHE A 129 32.53 -3.29 6.14
CA PHE A 129 33.13 -1.99 6.46
C PHE A 129 34.14 -1.53 5.39
N ALA A 130 35.05 -2.41 4.98
CA ALA A 130 36.08 -2.10 3.99
C ALA A 130 35.46 -1.75 2.63
N LEU A 131 34.48 -2.53 2.17
CA LEU A 131 33.76 -2.26 0.93
C LEU A 131 32.98 -0.94 1.00
N ALA A 132 32.32 -0.65 2.11
CA ALA A 132 31.61 0.62 2.30
C ALA A 132 32.57 1.82 2.28
N ALA A 133 33.73 1.71 2.94
CA ALA A 133 34.74 2.76 2.96
C ALA A 133 35.35 2.97 1.56
N LEU A 134 35.67 1.89 0.85
CA LEU A 134 36.20 1.93 -0.52
C LEU A 134 35.18 2.53 -1.50
N SER A 135 33.90 2.19 -1.36
CA SER A 135 32.85 2.71 -2.22
C SER A 135 32.65 4.22 -2.03
N ILE A 136 32.75 4.70 -0.80
CA ILE A 136 32.69 6.14 -0.49
C ILE A 136 33.88 6.88 -1.10
N GLN A 137 35.11 6.38 -0.88
CA GLN A 137 36.32 7.03 -1.41
C GLN A 137 36.40 6.95 -2.94
N GLY A 138 35.99 5.83 -3.52
CA GLY A 138 35.96 5.60 -4.96
C GLY A 138 34.96 6.49 -5.69
N SER A 139 33.89 6.91 -5.03
CA SER A 139 32.85 7.78 -5.59
C SER A 139 33.14 9.28 -5.48
N GLN A 140 34.25 9.69 -4.87
CA GLN A 140 34.57 11.11 -4.70
C GLN A 140 34.79 11.82 -6.04
N LYS A 141 34.12 12.96 -6.23
CA LYS A 141 34.14 13.77 -7.47
C LYS A 141 33.45 13.12 -8.67
N ALA A 142 32.78 11.98 -8.50
CA ALA A 142 31.86 11.46 -9.51
C ALA A 142 30.57 12.28 -9.54
N SER A 143 29.80 12.19 -10.63
CA SER A 143 28.43 12.73 -10.62
C SER A 143 27.62 12.06 -9.51
N THR A 144 26.69 12.78 -8.88
CA THR A 144 25.92 12.24 -7.76
C THR A 144 25.25 10.91 -8.09
N ALA A 145 24.68 10.78 -9.29
CA ALA A 145 24.05 9.55 -9.74
C ALA A 145 25.04 8.37 -9.73
N VAL A 146 26.26 8.58 -10.22
CA VAL A 146 27.35 7.58 -10.21
C VAL A 146 27.82 7.29 -8.79
N ALA A 147 27.99 8.33 -7.98
CA ALA A 147 28.47 8.24 -6.61
C ALA A 147 27.56 7.40 -5.70
N VAL A 148 26.25 7.41 -5.96
CA VAL A 148 25.24 6.63 -5.23
C VAL A 148 24.98 5.28 -5.88
N ALA A 149 24.87 5.22 -7.21
CA ALA A 149 24.50 3.99 -7.91
C ALA A 149 25.59 2.92 -7.84
N ILE A 150 26.88 3.28 -8.02
CA ILE A 150 27.96 2.29 -8.03
C ILE A 150 28.07 1.54 -6.70
N PRO A 151 28.11 2.19 -5.53
CA PRO A 151 28.15 1.47 -4.25
C PRO A 151 26.96 0.53 -4.04
N ILE A 152 25.75 0.97 -4.39
CA ILE A 152 24.52 0.17 -4.27
C ILE A 152 24.57 -1.04 -5.18
N LEU A 153 24.96 -0.87 -6.44
CA LEU A 153 25.05 -1.96 -7.41
C LEU A 153 26.21 -2.91 -7.08
N ALA A 154 27.38 -2.38 -6.71
CA ALA A 154 28.52 -3.21 -6.31
C ALA A 154 28.15 -4.13 -5.13
N CYS A 155 27.37 -3.65 -4.17
CA CYS A 155 26.87 -4.42 -3.03
C CYS A 155 25.42 -4.90 -3.22
N GLY A 156 24.97 -5.05 -4.48
CA GLY A 156 23.54 -5.20 -4.82
C GLY A 156 22.86 -6.37 -4.12
N LEU A 157 23.51 -7.54 -4.06
CA LEU A 157 22.97 -8.72 -3.36
C LEU A 157 22.74 -8.45 -1.86
N PRO A 158 23.76 -8.10 -1.04
CA PRO A 158 23.55 -7.81 0.37
C PRO A 158 22.56 -6.65 0.62
N VAL A 159 22.58 -5.60 -0.22
CA VAL A 159 21.64 -4.48 -0.11
C VAL A 159 20.20 -4.92 -0.35
N VAL A 160 19.95 -5.73 -1.39
CA VAL A 160 18.62 -6.25 -1.68
C VAL A 160 18.15 -7.19 -0.57
N ASP A 161 19.01 -8.10 -0.10
CA ASP A 161 18.65 -9.05 0.97
C ASP A 161 18.28 -8.33 2.28
N ALA A 162 19.09 -7.34 2.70
CA ALA A 162 18.80 -6.51 3.86
C ALA A 162 17.54 -5.66 3.65
N GLY A 163 17.37 -5.05 2.46
CA GLY A 163 16.20 -4.24 2.12
C GLY A 163 14.89 -5.04 2.14
N VAL A 164 14.89 -6.26 1.59
CA VAL A 164 13.74 -7.17 1.62
C VAL A 164 13.41 -7.57 3.06
N THR A 165 14.42 -7.85 3.87
CA THR A 165 14.24 -8.18 5.29
C THR A 165 13.59 -7.03 6.06
N ILE A 166 14.08 -5.80 5.88
CA ILE A 166 13.51 -4.59 6.50
C ILE A 166 12.07 -4.38 6.03
N ALA A 167 11.81 -4.49 4.72
CA ALA A 167 10.48 -4.30 4.15
C ALA A 167 9.47 -5.33 4.67
N ARG A 168 9.83 -6.62 4.69
CA ARG A 168 9.00 -7.70 5.24
C ARG A 168 8.64 -7.43 6.71
N ARG A 169 9.60 -7.02 7.52
CA ARG A 169 9.40 -6.75 8.94
C ARG A 169 8.51 -5.56 9.20
N PHE A 170 8.73 -4.47 8.45
CA PHE A 170 7.89 -3.29 8.52
C PHE A 170 6.43 -3.63 8.23
N VAL A 171 6.20 -4.44 7.20
CA VAL A 171 4.86 -4.94 6.85
C VAL A 171 4.25 -5.81 7.94
N SER A 172 5.07 -6.64 8.59
CA SER A 172 4.62 -7.58 9.64
C SER A 172 4.48 -6.95 11.03
N GLY A 173 4.84 -5.68 11.20
CA GLY A 173 4.95 -5.04 12.52
C GLY A 173 6.03 -5.65 13.43
N LYS A 174 6.98 -6.43 12.87
CA LYS A 174 8.08 -7.04 13.63
C LYS A 174 9.20 -6.00 13.86
N PRO A 175 9.95 -6.06 14.98
CA PRO A 175 11.07 -5.15 15.23
C PRO A 175 12.13 -5.26 14.12
N ILE A 176 12.55 -4.11 13.58
CA ILE A 176 13.51 -4.06 12.45
C ILE A 176 14.90 -4.59 12.86
N PHE A 177 15.29 -4.46 14.13
CA PHE A 177 16.64 -4.75 14.64
C PHE A 177 16.82 -6.14 15.28
N GLN A 178 15.83 -7.02 15.24
CA GLN A 178 15.96 -8.38 15.81
C GLN A 178 16.74 -9.31 14.85
N GLY A 179 17.38 -10.39 15.32
CA GLY A 179 17.99 -11.36 14.38
C GLY A 179 16.93 -11.98 13.45
N ASP A 180 17.24 -12.17 12.16
CA ASP A 180 16.36 -12.82 11.18
C ASP A 180 16.97 -14.13 10.65
N ARG A 181 16.11 -15.07 10.27
CA ARG A 181 16.50 -16.34 9.62
C ARG A 181 15.82 -16.54 8.27
N GLU A 182 15.12 -15.52 7.77
CA GLU A 182 14.40 -15.57 6.51
C GLU A 182 15.10 -14.75 5.42
N HIS A 183 16.42 -14.83 5.36
CA HIS A 183 17.22 -14.26 4.27
C HIS A 183 17.04 -15.08 2.98
N ILE A 184 17.36 -14.48 1.83
CA ILE A 184 17.17 -15.09 0.50
C ILE A 184 17.82 -16.48 0.43
N HIS A 185 19.02 -16.63 1.01
CA HIS A 185 19.73 -17.90 1.00
C HIS A 185 19.02 -18.97 1.85
N HIS A 186 18.46 -18.62 3.01
CA HIS A 186 17.66 -19.54 3.82
C HIS A 186 16.37 -19.96 3.11
N MET A 187 15.71 -19.05 2.40
CA MET A 187 14.51 -19.37 1.61
C MET A 187 14.81 -20.32 0.45
N LEU A 188 15.96 -20.16 -0.21
CA LEU A 188 16.38 -21.09 -1.26
C LEU A 188 16.74 -22.48 -0.69
N LEU A 189 17.43 -22.52 0.45
CA LEU A 189 17.72 -23.78 1.16
C LEU A 189 16.43 -24.50 1.60
N ALA A 190 15.45 -23.77 2.13
CA ALA A 190 14.16 -24.32 2.56
C ALA A 190 13.37 -24.96 1.39
N ARG A 191 13.68 -24.60 0.15
CA ARG A 191 13.13 -25.22 -1.07
C ARG A 191 13.87 -26.48 -1.52
N GLY A 192 14.81 -26.97 -0.71
CA GLY A 192 15.60 -28.17 -1.00
C GLY A 192 16.78 -27.93 -1.94
N TRP A 193 17.20 -26.68 -2.14
CA TRP A 193 18.41 -26.40 -2.92
C TRP A 193 19.65 -26.75 -2.10
N SER A 194 20.68 -27.30 -2.76
CA SER A 194 21.96 -27.50 -2.10
C SER A 194 22.68 -26.17 -1.86
N GLN A 195 23.43 -26.08 -0.78
CA GLN A 195 24.18 -24.87 -0.39
C GLN A 195 25.11 -24.37 -1.51
N ARG A 196 25.80 -25.28 -2.20
CA ARG A 196 26.62 -24.94 -3.38
C ARG A 196 25.80 -24.29 -4.49
N ARG A 197 24.62 -24.82 -4.78
CA ARG A 197 23.74 -24.29 -5.82
C ARG A 197 23.25 -22.89 -5.46
N VAL A 198 22.88 -22.68 -4.19
CA VAL A 198 22.47 -21.36 -3.68
C VAL A 198 23.62 -20.36 -3.83
N ALA A 199 24.82 -20.69 -3.37
CA ALA A 199 25.98 -19.81 -3.48
C ALA A 199 26.29 -19.43 -4.95
N LEU A 200 26.33 -20.40 -5.87
CA LEU A 200 26.61 -20.14 -7.29
C LEU A 200 25.55 -19.27 -7.98
N VAL A 201 24.27 -19.49 -7.68
CA VAL A 201 23.20 -18.65 -8.25
C VAL A 201 23.29 -17.23 -7.71
N LEU A 202 23.54 -17.07 -6.41
CA LEU A 202 23.70 -15.74 -5.81
C LEU A 202 24.99 -15.03 -6.27
N TYR A 203 26.06 -15.76 -6.61
CA TYR A 203 27.21 -15.20 -7.32
C TYR A 203 26.84 -14.67 -8.70
N GLY A 204 26.02 -15.41 -9.46
CA GLY A 204 25.49 -14.93 -10.73
C GLY A 204 24.70 -13.62 -10.58
N VAL A 205 23.91 -13.50 -9.50
CA VAL A 205 23.21 -12.26 -9.16
C VAL A 205 24.19 -11.13 -8.82
N SER A 206 25.19 -11.37 -7.97
CA SER A 206 26.23 -10.38 -7.66
C SER A 206 27.01 -9.95 -8.89
N ALA A 207 27.34 -10.87 -9.80
CA ALA A 207 28.00 -10.57 -11.07
C ALA A 207 27.13 -9.72 -11.99
N LEU A 208 25.82 -9.99 -12.07
CA LEU A 208 24.88 -9.19 -12.87
C LEU A 208 24.78 -7.75 -12.36
N PHE A 209 24.67 -7.58 -11.04
CA PHE A 209 24.70 -6.27 -10.41
C PHE A 209 26.04 -5.55 -10.66
N GLY A 210 27.16 -6.25 -10.55
CA GLY A 210 28.48 -5.69 -10.82
C GLY A 210 28.69 -5.27 -12.27
N LEU A 211 28.25 -6.08 -13.23
CA LEU A 211 28.30 -5.73 -14.65
C LEU A 211 27.45 -4.48 -14.94
N SER A 212 26.30 -4.37 -14.28
CA SER A 212 25.43 -3.21 -14.40
C SER A 212 26.07 -1.93 -13.85
N ALA A 213 26.81 -2.05 -12.75
CA ALA A 213 27.62 -0.95 -12.22
C ALA A 213 28.69 -0.50 -13.23
N MET A 214 29.34 -1.45 -13.93
CA MET A 214 30.34 -1.14 -14.95
C MET A 214 29.73 -0.46 -16.19
N LEU A 215 28.55 -0.91 -16.64
CA LEU A 215 27.81 -0.26 -17.73
C LEU A 215 27.42 1.18 -17.37
N PHE A 216 27.10 1.42 -16.09
CA PHE A 216 26.77 2.74 -15.58
C PHE A 216 27.91 3.76 -15.70
N VAL A 217 29.16 3.32 -15.62
CA VAL A 217 30.35 4.19 -15.76
C VAL A 217 30.52 4.68 -17.20
N ASN A 218 30.19 3.84 -18.18
CA ASN A 218 30.58 4.05 -19.58
C ASN A 218 29.43 4.49 -20.51
N SER A 219 28.17 4.26 -20.14
CA SER A 219 27.02 4.46 -21.04
C SER A 219 26.22 5.73 -20.69
N GLY A 220 25.77 6.46 -21.72
CA GLY A 220 24.82 7.58 -21.57
C GLY A 220 23.52 7.18 -20.85
N SER A 221 22.81 8.17 -20.31
CA SER A 221 21.73 8.03 -19.31
C SER A 221 20.53 7.15 -19.71
N GLY A 222 20.29 6.90 -21.00
CA GLY A 222 19.13 6.14 -21.48
C GLY A 222 19.25 4.63 -21.32
N LEU A 223 20.35 4.04 -21.81
CA LEU A 223 20.54 2.58 -21.78
C LEU A 223 20.75 2.08 -20.34
N THR A 224 21.44 2.87 -19.52
CA THR A 224 21.65 2.58 -18.09
C THR A 224 20.34 2.56 -17.32
N ALA A 225 19.43 3.51 -17.56
CA ALA A 225 18.11 3.53 -16.93
C ALA A 225 17.27 2.30 -17.31
N VAL A 226 17.30 1.87 -18.58
CA VAL A 226 16.58 0.66 -19.03
C VAL A 226 17.15 -0.59 -18.37
N VAL A 227 18.47 -0.75 -18.32
CA VAL A 227 19.12 -1.90 -17.68
C VAL A 227 18.77 -1.96 -16.19
N LEU A 228 18.82 -0.82 -15.48
CA LEU A 228 18.43 -0.74 -14.07
C LEU A 228 16.96 -1.07 -13.86
N PHE A 229 16.08 -0.61 -14.75
CA PHE A 229 14.66 -0.94 -14.70
C PHE A 229 14.43 -2.45 -14.89
N VAL A 230 15.07 -3.06 -15.90
CA VAL A 230 14.95 -4.51 -16.16
C VAL A 230 15.44 -5.32 -14.98
N ILE A 231 16.57 -4.95 -14.37
CA ILE A 231 17.09 -5.62 -13.17
C ILE A 231 16.17 -5.42 -11.98
N GLY A 232 15.65 -4.21 -11.77
CA GLY A 232 14.67 -3.94 -10.72
C GLY A 232 13.43 -4.82 -10.86
N VAL A 233 12.90 -4.94 -12.08
CA VAL A 233 11.77 -5.84 -12.39
C VAL A 233 12.15 -7.30 -12.13
N ALA A 234 13.32 -7.75 -12.60
CA ALA A 234 13.78 -9.12 -12.40
C ALA A 234 13.94 -9.47 -10.91
N VAL A 235 14.48 -8.55 -10.10
CA VAL A 235 14.60 -8.69 -8.64
C VAL A 235 13.22 -8.78 -7.99
N VAL A 236 12.29 -7.90 -8.36
CA VAL A 236 10.90 -7.94 -7.85
C VAL A 236 10.22 -9.27 -8.21
N LEU A 237 10.38 -9.74 -9.44
CA LEU A 237 9.82 -11.02 -9.88
C LEU A 237 10.47 -12.21 -9.15
N ALA A 238 11.78 -12.18 -8.94
CA ALA A 238 12.52 -13.22 -8.21
C ALA A 238 12.09 -13.26 -6.73
N ILE A 239 11.96 -12.11 -6.07
CA ILE A 239 11.44 -11.99 -4.71
C ILE A 239 10.00 -12.51 -4.65
N GLY A 240 9.16 -12.15 -5.62
CA GLY A 240 7.79 -12.67 -5.73
C GLY A 240 7.76 -14.19 -5.88
N HIS A 241 8.74 -14.79 -6.57
CA HIS A 241 8.87 -16.24 -6.67
C HIS A 241 9.36 -16.88 -5.38
N LEU A 242 9.98 -16.15 -4.44
CA LEU A 242 10.44 -16.67 -3.15
C LEU A 242 9.29 -16.95 -2.16
N ARG A 243 8.05 -16.55 -2.48
CA ARG A 243 6.81 -16.83 -1.70
C ARG A 243 6.95 -16.52 -0.21
N TYR A 244 7.39 -15.31 0.11
CA TYR A 244 7.27 -14.81 1.49
C TYR A 244 5.80 -14.71 1.87
N HIS A 245 5.40 -15.31 2.99
CA HIS A 245 4.00 -15.35 3.44
C HIS A 245 3.43 -13.94 3.63
N GLU A 246 4.25 -13.02 4.12
CA GLU A 246 3.90 -11.61 4.33
C GLU A 246 3.57 -10.89 3.01
N VAL A 247 4.30 -11.21 1.95
CA VAL A 247 4.09 -10.62 0.62
C VAL A 247 2.84 -11.20 -0.04
N ASP A 248 2.57 -12.50 0.18
CA ASP A 248 1.36 -13.15 -0.29
C ASP A 248 0.11 -12.59 0.42
N GLU A 249 0.16 -12.36 1.74
CA GLU A 249 -0.93 -11.72 2.50
C GLU A 249 -1.15 -10.26 2.11
N LEU A 250 -0.09 -9.48 1.90
CA LEU A 250 -0.21 -8.12 1.36
C LEU A 250 -0.87 -8.11 0.00
N ARG A 251 -0.45 -9.00 -0.90
CA ARG A 251 -1.00 -9.08 -2.26
C ARG A 251 -2.47 -9.51 -2.23
N ALA A 252 -2.83 -10.46 -1.37
CA ALA A 252 -4.20 -10.88 -1.16
C ALA A 252 -5.06 -9.74 -0.58
N SER A 253 -4.54 -9.04 0.42
CA SER A 253 -5.20 -7.88 1.06
C SER A 253 -5.38 -6.73 0.07
N PHE A 254 -4.37 -6.42 -0.75
CA PHE A 254 -4.47 -5.40 -1.79
C PHE A 254 -5.50 -5.78 -2.85
N LYS A 255 -5.52 -7.04 -3.29
CA LYS A 255 -6.50 -7.55 -4.26
C LYS A 255 -7.93 -7.47 -3.72
N ARG A 256 -8.15 -7.83 -2.45
CA ARG A 256 -9.44 -7.69 -1.75
C ARG A 256 -9.86 -6.22 -1.64
N ASN A 257 -8.97 -5.35 -1.17
CA ASN A 257 -9.24 -3.93 -0.99
C ASN A 257 -9.58 -3.21 -2.30
N VAL A 258 -8.89 -3.51 -3.41
CA VAL A 258 -9.17 -2.87 -4.71
C VAL A 258 -10.51 -3.35 -5.29
N GLY A 259 -10.81 -4.65 -5.19
CA GLY A 259 -12.07 -5.22 -5.67
C GLY A 259 -13.28 -4.68 -4.89
N GLU A 260 -13.21 -4.71 -3.56
CA GLU A 260 -14.29 -4.24 -2.69
C GLU A 260 -14.51 -2.72 -2.80
N ARG A 261 -13.44 -1.92 -2.90
CA ARG A 261 -13.58 -0.46 -3.10
C ARG A 261 -14.23 -0.12 -4.43
N ARG A 262 -13.92 -0.83 -5.50
CA ARG A 262 -14.53 -0.59 -6.83
C ARG A 262 -16.02 -0.96 -6.84
N ALA A 263 -16.38 -2.09 -6.22
CA ALA A 263 -17.77 -2.49 -6.05
C ALA A 263 -18.55 -1.47 -5.22
N ARG A 264 -18.03 -1.05 -4.05
CA ARG A 264 -18.65 -0.01 -3.21
C ARG A 264 -18.79 1.33 -3.93
N ALA A 265 -17.78 1.75 -4.69
CA ALA A 265 -17.85 3.00 -5.45
C ALA A 265 -18.94 2.97 -6.52
N THR A 266 -19.08 1.83 -7.22
CA THR A 266 -20.10 1.67 -8.26
C THR A 266 -21.50 1.63 -7.66
N ASN A 267 -21.68 0.95 -6.52
CA ASN A 267 -22.96 0.89 -5.82
C ASN A 267 -23.34 2.23 -5.18
N ASN A 268 -22.39 2.96 -4.60
CA ASN A 268 -22.63 4.32 -4.11
C ASN A 268 -23.10 5.27 -5.24
N LEU A 269 -22.55 5.13 -6.46
CA LEU A 269 -22.99 5.93 -7.61
C LEU A 269 -24.41 5.57 -8.05
N ARG A 270 -24.77 4.27 -8.09
CA ARG A 270 -26.13 3.81 -8.39
C ARG A 270 -27.11 4.33 -7.34
N LEU A 271 -26.78 4.18 -6.06
CA LEU A 271 -27.58 4.69 -4.94
C LEU A 271 -27.80 6.20 -5.03
N ARG A 272 -26.76 6.96 -5.39
CA ARG A 272 -26.86 8.41 -5.54
C ARG A 272 -27.77 8.82 -6.70
N ARG A 273 -27.74 8.09 -7.82
CA ARG A 273 -28.65 8.32 -8.95
C ARG A 273 -30.09 7.96 -8.59
N ALA A 274 -30.32 6.85 -7.90
CA ALA A 274 -31.63 6.47 -7.41
C ALA A 274 -32.16 7.48 -6.35
N CYS A 275 -31.29 8.01 -5.49
CA CYS A 275 -31.70 9.09 -4.58
C CYS A 275 -32.07 10.39 -5.33
N GLN A 276 -31.44 10.65 -6.49
CA GLN A 276 -31.81 11.80 -7.33
C GLN A 276 -33.16 11.60 -8.02
N SER A 277 -33.50 10.38 -8.47
CA SER A 277 -34.84 10.10 -9.01
C SER A 277 -35.92 10.26 -7.94
N VAL A 278 -35.68 9.75 -6.73
CA VAL A 278 -36.54 10.00 -5.55
C VAL A 278 -36.71 11.49 -5.28
N ALA A 279 -35.61 12.25 -5.23
CA ALA A 279 -35.67 13.70 -4.97
C ALA A 279 -36.37 14.48 -6.09
N ALA A 280 -36.46 13.94 -7.31
CA ALA A 280 -37.14 14.54 -8.45
C ALA A 280 -38.61 14.13 -8.57
N ALA A 281 -39.08 13.15 -7.78
CA ALA A 281 -40.44 12.63 -7.86
C ALA A 281 -41.50 13.72 -7.61
N MET A 282 -42.49 13.80 -8.50
CA MET A 282 -43.61 14.75 -8.45
C MET A 282 -44.93 14.07 -8.10
N THR A 283 -44.98 12.74 -8.17
CA THR A 283 -46.15 11.91 -7.80
C THR A 283 -45.77 10.86 -6.76
N ILE A 284 -46.77 10.32 -6.06
CA ILE A 284 -46.56 9.27 -5.05
C ILE A 284 -46.03 7.97 -5.70
N ASP A 285 -46.43 7.66 -6.93
CA ASP A 285 -45.95 6.48 -7.67
C ASP A 285 -44.47 6.60 -8.04
N GLU A 286 -44.03 7.76 -8.53
CA GLU A 286 -42.61 8.02 -8.83
C GLU A 286 -41.75 7.93 -7.57
N LEU A 287 -42.25 8.44 -6.45
CA LEU A 287 -41.58 8.37 -5.16
C LEU A 287 -41.36 6.91 -4.74
N PHE A 288 -42.42 6.10 -4.72
CA PHE A 288 -42.31 4.69 -4.33
C PHE A 288 -41.49 3.86 -5.32
N THR A 289 -41.53 4.19 -6.62
CA THR A 289 -40.69 3.52 -7.63
C THR A 289 -39.21 3.78 -7.38
N GLY A 290 -38.83 5.03 -7.10
CA GLY A 290 -37.44 5.37 -6.75
C GLY A 290 -36.99 4.75 -5.43
N VAL A 291 -37.90 4.65 -4.44
CA VAL A 291 -37.63 3.93 -3.18
C VAL A 291 -37.38 2.45 -3.44
N LEU A 292 -38.18 1.81 -4.30
CA LEU A 292 -38.04 0.39 -4.64
C LEU A 292 -36.69 0.07 -5.29
N GLU A 293 -36.20 0.91 -6.19
CA GLU A 293 -34.86 0.76 -6.80
C GLU A 293 -33.75 0.77 -5.73
N ILE A 294 -33.89 1.60 -4.69
CA ILE A 294 -32.94 1.67 -3.57
C ILE A 294 -33.01 0.43 -2.68
N LEU A 295 -34.22 -0.10 -2.47
CA LEU A 295 -34.44 -1.32 -1.69
C LEU A 295 -33.80 -2.55 -2.36
N GLU A 296 -33.93 -2.66 -3.67
CA GLU A 296 -33.31 -3.73 -4.45
C GLU A 296 -31.79 -3.61 -4.47
N LEU A 297 -31.24 -2.41 -4.64
CA LEU A 297 -29.80 -2.16 -4.57
C LEU A 297 -29.18 -2.50 -3.20
N GLY A 298 -29.96 -2.40 -2.13
CA GLY A 298 -29.55 -2.73 -0.77
C GLY A 298 -29.86 -4.15 -0.31
N GLU A 299 -30.44 -4.97 -1.19
CA GLU A 299 -30.89 -6.33 -0.85
C GLU A 299 -31.78 -6.32 0.41
N PHE A 300 -32.67 -5.33 0.53
CA PHE A 300 -33.62 -5.27 1.63
C PHE A 300 -34.69 -6.35 1.43
N GLY A 301 -35.13 -6.97 2.53
CA GLY A 301 -36.15 -8.02 2.49
C GLY A 301 -37.57 -7.46 2.46
N SER A 302 -37.80 -6.33 3.14
CA SER A 302 -39.09 -5.64 3.15
C SER A 302 -38.91 -4.17 3.54
N ALA A 303 -39.87 -3.33 3.14
CA ALA A 303 -39.97 -1.97 3.60
C ALA A 303 -41.44 -1.54 3.78
N THR A 304 -41.67 -0.65 4.73
CA THR A 304 -42.97 -0.02 4.94
C THR A 304 -42.78 1.48 5.02
N VAL A 305 -43.53 2.22 4.20
CA VAL A 305 -43.59 3.69 4.26
C VAL A 305 -44.96 4.09 4.76
N GLN A 306 -44.99 4.99 5.73
CA GLN A 306 -46.22 5.60 6.21
C GLN A 306 -46.10 7.11 6.15
N PHE A 307 -47.10 7.75 5.56
CA PHE A 307 -47.30 9.19 5.58
C PHE A 307 -48.61 9.55 6.27
N SER A 308 -48.57 10.61 7.08
CA SER A 308 -49.70 11.18 7.80
C SER A 308 -49.91 12.61 7.32
N CYS A 309 -51.13 12.91 6.86
CA CYS A 309 -51.52 14.25 6.42
C CYS A 309 -52.17 15.04 7.56
N ASN A 310 -51.65 14.96 8.79
CA ASN A 310 -52.21 15.63 9.98
C ASN A 310 -53.75 15.47 10.13
N GLY A 311 -54.28 14.29 9.75
CA GLY A 311 -55.72 13.98 9.83
C GLY A 311 -56.58 14.51 8.66
N GLN A 312 -56.00 15.10 7.62
CA GLN A 312 -56.74 15.58 6.44
C GLN A 312 -56.94 14.47 5.40
N THR A 313 -57.97 13.63 5.57
CA THR A 313 -58.27 12.52 4.67
C THR A 313 -58.46 12.95 3.20
N ALA A 314 -59.12 14.08 2.96
CA ALA A 314 -59.33 14.61 1.61
C ALA A 314 -58.03 15.05 0.91
N LEU A 315 -56.98 15.39 1.65
CA LEU A 315 -55.66 15.67 1.07
C LEU A 315 -54.99 14.36 0.63
N SER A 316 -55.05 13.32 1.47
CA SER A 316 -54.47 12.01 1.16
C SER A 316 -55.12 11.36 -0.06
N GLU A 317 -56.44 11.44 -0.19
CA GLU A 317 -57.18 10.94 -1.36
C GLU A 317 -56.75 11.64 -2.65
N ARG A 318 -56.52 12.97 -2.61
CA ARG A 318 -56.04 13.73 -3.78
C ARG A 318 -54.63 13.35 -4.17
N VAL A 319 -53.74 13.13 -3.20
CA VAL A 319 -52.37 12.69 -3.47
C VAL A 319 -52.37 11.33 -4.17
N LEU A 320 -53.23 10.42 -3.74
CA LEU A 320 -53.40 9.11 -4.39
C LEU A 320 -54.01 9.25 -5.78
N ALA A 321 -55.02 10.11 -5.95
CA ALA A 321 -55.68 10.34 -7.24
C ALA A 321 -54.80 11.06 -8.28
N ALA A 322 -53.81 11.84 -7.83
CA ALA A 322 -52.80 12.47 -8.69
C ALA A 322 -51.73 11.48 -9.18
N GLY A 323 -51.71 10.26 -8.63
CA GLY A 323 -50.91 9.15 -9.13
C GLY A 323 -51.51 8.51 -10.38
N ASN A 324 -50.69 7.73 -11.09
CA ASN A 324 -51.12 6.92 -12.23
C ASN A 324 -51.69 5.55 -11.80
N GLY A 325 -51.69 5.24 -10.50
CA GLY A 325 -52.24 4.00 -9.95
C GLY A 325 -51.41 2.76 -10.30
N SER A 326 -50.14 2.95 -10.66
CA SER A 326 -49.24 1.85 -11.04
C SER A 326 -48.73 1.06 -9.84
N MET A 327 -48.65 1.68 -8.66
CA MET A 327 -48.18 1.00 -7.45
C MET A 327 -49.27 0.13 -6.82
N HIS A 328 -48.95 -1.15 -6.69
CA HIS A 328 -49.73 -2.12 -5.91
C HIS A 328 -49.29 -2.00 -4.44
N ASN A 329 -50.15 -2.37 -3.47
CA ASN A 329 -49.88 -2.35 -2.02
C ASN A 329 -49.88 -0.97 -1.35
N VAL A 330 -50.58 0.01 -1.92
CA VAL A 330 -50.87 1.29 -1.24
C VAL A 330 -52.26 1.20 -0.60
N THR A 331 -52.35 1.56 0.68
CA THR A 331 -53.61 1.59 1.43
C THR A 331 -53.81 2.94 2.10
N LEU A 332 -55.04 3.46 2.05
CA LEU A 332 -55.45 4.63 2.80
C LEU A 332 -56.25 4.18 4.02
N ASP A 333 -55.74 4.44 5.22
CA ASP A 333 -56.44 4.14 6.48
C ASP A 333 -56.41 5.35 7.40
N GLN A 334 -57.57 5.81 7.87
CA GLN A 334 -57.72 6.97 8.76
C GLN A 334 -56.94 8.23 8.30
N GLY A 335 -56.88 8.50 6.99
CA GLY A 335 -56.13 9.64 6.44
C GLY A 335 -54.60 9.47 6.44
N ARG A 336 -54.10 8.25 6.64
CA ARG A 336 -52.69 7.88 6.45
C ARG A 336 -52.51 7.06 5.19
N ILE A 337 -51.50 7.43 4.41
CA ILE A 337 -51.07 6.67 3.23
C ILE A 337 -50.00 5.68 3.71
N SER A 338 -50.27 4.39 3.58
CA SER A 338 -49.31 3.34 3.88
C SER A 338 -48.97 2.58 2.61
N TRP A 339 -47.68 2.37 2.37
CA TRP A 339 -47.17 1.52 1.31
C TRP A 339 -46.26 0.47 1.91
N TRP A 340 -46.39 -0.76 1.43
CA TRP A 340 -45.53 -1.86 1.87
C TRP A 340 -45.00 -2.64 0.67
N TRP A 341 -43.73 -3.05 0.81
CA TRP A 341 -43.02 -3.85 -0.16
C TRP A 341 -42.34 -5.03 0.53
N LYS A 342 -42.35 -6.17 -0.13
CA LYS A 342 -41.61 -7.37 0.27
C LYS A 342 -40.91 -7.90 -0.96
N CYS A 343 -39.63 -8.24 -0.81
CA CYS A 343 -38.87 -8.96 -1.83
C CYS A 343 -39.51 -10.34 -2.04
N ASP A 344 -39.46 -10.84 -3.28
CA ASP A 344 -40.12 -12.09 -3.70
C ASP A 344 -39.70 -13.29 -2.84
N ASP A 345 -38.42 -13.34 -2.44
CA ASP A 345 -37.86 -14.40 -1.60
C ASP A 345 -38.48 -14.45 -0.19
N TYR A 346 -39.15 -13.38 0.24
CA TYR A 346 -39.70 -13.22 1.59
C TYR A 346 -41.22 -13.03 1.63
N LYS A 347 -41.94 -13.20 0.51
CA LYS A 347 -43.40 -13.01 0.43
C LYS A 347 -44.19 -13.82 1.47
N HIS A 348 -43.72 -15.02 1.82
CA HIS A 348 -44.38 -15.92 2.78
C HIS A 348 -43.78 -15.86 4.19
N VAL A 349 -42.78 -15.02 4.42
CA VAL A 349 -42.14 -14.87 5.73
C VAL A 349 -42.78 -13.70 6.46
N ASP A 350 -43.15 -13.91 7.71
CA ASP A 350 -43.50 -12.80 8.58
C ASP A 350 -42.23 -12.06 8.98
N VAL A 351 -42.06 -10.86 8.45
CA VAL A 351 -40.88 -10.03 8.67
C VAL A 351 -41.04 -9.22 9.95
N ALA A 352 -42.28 -8.86 10.30
CA ALA A 352 -42.58 -8.11 11.50
C ALA A 352 -42.48 -9.02 12.73
N GLY A 353 -41.55 -8.73 13.64
CA GLY A 353 -41.34 -9.52 14.87
C GLY A 353 -40.43 -10.75 14.70
N SER A 354 -39.86 -10.97 13.52
CA SER A 354 -38.89 -12.03 13.28
C SER A 354 -37.48 -11.66 13.80
N SER A 355 -36.79 -12.62 14.43
CA SER A 355 -35.40 -12.45 14.88
C SER A 355 -34.37 -12.57 13.74
N ARG A 356 -34.81 -12.89 12.52
CA ARG A 356 -33.93 -13.05 11.34
C ARG A 356 -33.59 -11.75 10.63
N PHE A 357 -34.29 -10.66 10.96
CA PHE A 357 -34.12 -9.37 10.30
C PHE A 357 -33.70 -8.32 11.31
N TRP A 358 -32.80 -7.42 10.92
CA TRP A 358 -32.65 -6.15 11.60
C TRP A 358 -33.57 -5.12 10.96
N THR A 359 -33.98 -4.15 11.78
CA THR A 359 -34.87 -3.05 11.38
C THR A 359 -34.17 -1.72 11.54
N MET A 360 -34.38 -0.82 10.57
CA MET A 360 -33.99 0.58 10.66
C MET A 360 -35.20 1.45 10.35
N ARG A 361 -35.66 2.20 11.35
CA ARG A 361 -36.73 3.18 11.23
C ARG A 361 -36.13 4.55 10.94
N LEU A 362 -36.48 5.11 9.79
CA LEU A 362 -36.09 6.45 9.35
C LEU A 362 -37.30 7.38 9.50
N PRO A 363 -37.26 8.38 10.40
CA PRO A 363 -38.33 9.37 10.49
C PRO A 363 -38.36 10.20 9.20
N LEU A 364 -39.54 10.40 8.62
CA LEU A 364 -39.77 11.25 7.46
C LEU A 364 -40.41 12.54 7.96
N GLY A 365 -39.69 13.65 7.81
CA GLY A 365 -40.11 14.94 8.34
C GLY A 365 -38.93 15.80 8.79
N ASN A 366 -39.25 17.04 9.14
CA ASN A 366 -38.31 18.01 9.69
C ASN A 366 -38.54 18.18 11.21
N ARG A 367 -37.81 19.08 11.87
CA ARG A 367 -37.92 19.29 13.33
C ARG A 367 -39.30 19.78 13.78
N GLU A 368 -40.09 20.35 12.87
CA GLU A 368 -41.37 21.00 13.18
C GLU A 368 -42.58 20.21 12.66
N ASN A 369 -42.39 19.37 11.64
CA ASN A 369 -43.45 18.61 10.99
C ASN A 369 -43.00 17.17 10.72
N GLN A 370 -43.60 16.21 11.44
CA GLN A 370 -43.43 14.78 11.15
C GLN A 370 -44.44 14.32 10.12
N LEU A 371 -43.95 13.93 8.95
CA LEU A 371 -44.77 13.35 7.88
C LEU A 371 -45.01 11.87 8.10
N GLY A 372 -44.09 11.15 8.74
CA GLY A 372 -44.26 9.75 9.07
C GLY A 372 -42.93 9.00 9.18
N TYR A 373 -42.90 7.74 8.73
CA TYR A 373 -41.76 6.86 8.94
C TYR A 373 -41.54 5.94 7.74
N LEU A 374 -40.27 5.61 7.50
CA LEU A 374 -39.85 4.54 6.60
C LEU A 374 -39.16 3.47 7.43
N ASP A 375 -39.74 2.28 7.48
CA ASP A 375 -39.18 1.10 8.14
C ASP A 375 -38.51 0.22 7.08
N LEU A 376 -37.22 -0.06 7.27
CA LEU A 376 -36.42 -0.93 6.42
C LEU A 376 -36.09 -2.22 7.16
N PHE A 377 -36.32 -3.37 6.53
CA PHE A 377 -36.02 -4.69 7.09
C PHE A 377 -35.03 -5.43 6.20
N ARG A 378 -33.94 -5.93 6.79
CA ARG A 378 -32.91 -6.70 6.06
C ARG A 378 -32.46 -7.90 6.87
N SER A 379 -32.23 -9.02 6.18
CA SER A 379 -31.81 -10.28 6.82
C SER A 379 -30.41 -10.15 7.43
N PHE A 380 -30.16 -10.80 8.56
CA PHE A 380 -28.82 -10.97 9.12
C PHE A 380 -27.94 -11.91 8.29
N ASP A 381 -28.56 -12.82 7.53
CA ASP A 381 -27.86 -13.76 6.66
C ASP A 381 -27.46 -13.14 5.31
N ALA A 382 -27.92 -11.91 5.02
CA ALA A 382 -27.55 -11.19 3.81
C ALA A 382 -26.08 -10.74 3.86
N GLY A 383 -25.43 -10.66 2.70
CA GLY A 383 -24.05 -10.19 2.58
C GLY A 383 -23.86 -8.76 3.14
N PRO A 384 -22.61 -8.30 3.32
CA PRO A 384 -22.35 -6.95 3.81
C PRO A 384 -22.99 -5.91 2.89
N LEU A 385 -23.55 -4.84 3.48
CA LEU A 385 -24.07 -3.70 2.72
C LEU A 385 -22.97 -3.17 1.79
N GLN A 386 -23.24 -3.22 0.49
CA GLN A 386 -22.26 -2.83 -0.51
C GLN A 386 -22.24 -1.31 -0.79
N PHE A 387 -22.88 -0.52 0.06
CA PHE A 387 -22.84 0.94 0.07
C PHE A 387 -22.71 1.46 1.50
N ASP A 388 -22.35 2.73 1.64
CA ASP A 388 -22.17 3.37 2.95
C ASP A 388 -23.54 3.65 3.59
N VAL A 389 -23.76 3.09 4.79
CA VAL A 389 -25.01 3.23 5.57
C VAL A 389 -25.36 4.69 5.83
N ASN A 390 -24.37 5.58 5.93
CA ASN A 390 -24.62 7.00 6.11
C ASN A 390 -25.41 7.62 4.95
N TYR A 391 -25.41 7.02 3.75
CA TYR A 391 -26.25 7.50 2.65
C TYR A 391 -27.74 7.37 2.96
N LEU A 392 -28.15 6.34 3.72
CA LEU A 392 -29.56 6.16 4.10
C LEU A 392 -30.06 7.33 4.93
N THR A 393 -29.22 7.86 5.82
CA THR A 393 -29.58 8.94 6.75
C THR A 393 -29.27 10.33 6.20
N THR A 394 -28.21 10.50 5.40
CA THR A 394 -27.75 11.83 4.94
C THR A 394 -28.29 12.22 3.56
N VAL A 395 -28.67 11.25 2.72
CA VAL A 395 -29.10 11.50 1.34
C VAL A 395 -30.51 10.96 1.09
N PHE A 396 -30.74 9.68 1.38
CA PHE A 396 -32.00 9.01 1.06
C PHE A 396 -33.17 9.52 1.90
N GLN A 397 -33.07 9.52 3.24
CA GLN A 397 -34.13 10.03 4.12
C GLN A 397 -34.52 11.49 3.79
N PRO A 398 -33.57 12.43 3.58
CA PRO A 398 -33.90 13.80 3.19
C PRO A 398 -34.48 13.92 1.78
N ALA A 399 -34.13 13.02 0.85
CA ALA A 399 -34.70 12.99 -0.49
C ALA A 399 -36.17 12.58 -0.43
N VAL A 400 -36.48 11.46 0.24
CA VAL A 400 -37.86 10.96 0.43
C VAL A 400 -38.73 11.99 1.15
N THR A 401 -38.19 12.63 2.20
CA THR A 401 -38.91 13.65 2.97
C THR A 401 -39.30 14.84 2.09
N ARG A 402 -38.33 15.43 1.38
CA ARG A 402 -38.57 16.61 0.54
C ARG A 402 -39.48 16.35 -0.65
N SER A 403 -39.35 15.18 -1.29
CA SER A 403 -40.27 14.80 -2.37
C SER A 403 -41.69 14.61 -1.84
N ALA A 404 -41.85 13.97 -0.67
CA ALA A 404 -43.15 13.81 -0.05
C ALA A 404 -43.80 15.16 0.30
N GLU A 405 -43.09 16.07 0.98
CA GLU A 405 -43.58 17.44 1.28
C GLU A 405 -44.10 18.14 0.03
N ARG A 406 -43.30 18.13 -1.05
CA ARG A 406 -43.67 18.74 -2.32
C ARG A 406 -44.91 18.11 -2.96
N ILE A 407 -45.05 16.78 -2.91
CA ILE A 407 -46.24 16.07 -3.42
C ILE A 407 -47.49 16.50 -2.63
N PHE A 408 -47.39 16.56 -1.31
CA PHE A 408 -48.50 16.98 -0.44
C PHE A 408 -48.88 18.45 -0.68
N GLU A 409 -47.90 19.35 -0.79
CA GLU A 409 -48.12 20.77 -1.08
C GLU A 409 -48.79 20.99 -2.44
N ASN A 410 -48.34 20.30 -3.48
CA ASN A 410 -48.95 20.37 -4.82
C ASN A 410 -50.41 19.89 -4.82
N ALA A 411 -50.70 18.82 -4.08
CA ALA A 411 -52.07 18.32 -3.93
C ALA A 411 -52.96 19.26 -3.09
N ALA A 412 -52.39 20.01 -2.15
CA ALA A 412 -53.11 21.05 -1.42
C ALA A 412 -53.39 22.28 -2.30
N ALA A 413 -52.44 22.66 -3.15
CA ALA A 413 -52.56 23.81 -4.05
C ALA A 413 -53.58 23.61 -5.19
N SER A 414 -53.84 22.36 -5.60
CA SER A 414 -54.83 22.02 -6.64
C SER A 414 -56.30 22.12 -6.20
N THR A 415 -56.59 22.72 -5.04
CA THR A 415 -57.95 22.90 -4.52
C THR A 415 -58.78 23.83 -5.44
N PRO A 416 -59.89 23.39 -6.06
CA PRO A 416 -60.76 24.28 -6.82
C PRO A 416 -61.42 25.32 -5.89
N ARG A 417 -61.30 26.60 -6.26
CA ARG A 417 -61.77 27.79 -5.50
C ARG A 417 -63.28 27.82 -5.16
N HIS A 418 -64.08 26.81 -5.51
CA HIS A 418 -65.54 26.87 -5.38
C HIS A 418 -66.15 26.29 -4.09
N LEU A 419 -65.38 25.67 -3.19
CA LEU A 419 -65.91 25.08 -1.95
C LEU A 419 -65.71 25.92 -0.69
N ALA A 420 -65.09 27.10 -0.77
CA ALA A 420 -64.89 27.99 0.38
C ALA A 420 -66.08 28.92 0.68
N ALA A 421 -67.21 28.81 -0.04
CA ALA A 421 -68.33 29.74 0.05
C ALA A 421 -69.58 29.23 0.80
N THR A 422 -69.54 28.05 1.44
CA THR A 422 -70.69 27.54 2.22
C THR A 422 -70.25 26.96 3.56
N ALA A 423 -69.72 27.82 4.42
CA ALA A 423 -69.70 27.63 5.87
C ALA A 423 -69.43 29.01 6.51
N LYS A 424 -70.47 29.83 6.60
CA LYS A 424 -70.50 30.99 7.49
C LYS A 424 -71.86 31.05 8.16
#